data_AF-A0A7C7JVM1-F1
#
_entry.id   AF-A0A7C7JVM1-F1
#
_cell.length_a   1.000
_cell.length_b   1.000
_cell.length_c   1.000
_cell.angle_alpha   90.00
_cell.angle_beta   90.00
_cell.angle_gamma   90.00
#
_symmetry.space_group_name_H-M   'P 1'
#
loop_
_entity.id
_entity.type
_entity.pdbx_description
1 polymer ?
#
loop_
_entity_poly.entity_id
_entity_poly.type
_entity_poly.pdbx_seq_one_letter_code
_entity_poly.pdbx_strand_id
1 'polypeptide(L)'
;MKLSFLSGVRWRDWQRLRRENQIALRYWPRSIFQTLLSLRNESLAKLDDSVDLTEVQPEPPIFILGHWRSGTTHLQYLLAQDPSLGAPNNYQCCFPNSCLKSEALHGGQLARWVPARRLQDNMAQNLQTPGESEMALAALGAPTPYLAWAFPRRAEHYLRFLSLREATAAEREAWRRAMEHCVRKWTLIHRRPLILKSPANTARVRWLLELFPDARFVHIHRHPLK
;
A
#
# COMPACT_ATOMS: atom_id res chain seq x y z
N MET A 1 6.04 -1.45 18.10
CA MET A 1 5.54 -2.41 17.09
C MET A 1 6.13 -2.02 15.74
N LYS A 2 6.73 -2.94 14.96
CA LYS A 2 7.13 -2.58 13.58
C LYS A 2 5.86 -2.56 12.74
N LEU A 3 5.58 -1.46 12.02
CA LEU A 3 4.52 -1.48 11.01
C LEU A 3 4.89 -2.51 9.96
N SER A 4 4.02 -3.49 9.78
CA SER A 4 4.14 -4.53 8.78
C SER A 4 3.30 -4.13 7.57
N PHE A 5 3.72 -4.55 6.37
CA PHE A 5 2.89 -4.45 5.17
C PHE A 5 1.55 -5.18 5.30
N LEU A 6 1.44 -6.08 6.29
CA LEU A 6 0.22 -6.84 6.57
C LEU A 6 -0.62 -6.25 7.72
N SER A 7 -0.25 -5.09 8.27
CA SER A 7 -0.90 -4.55 9.48
C SER A 7 -2.41 -4.33 9.33
N GLY A 8 -2.89 -3.86 8.18
CA GLY A 8 -4.32 -3.65 7.91
C GLY A 8 -5.02 -4.74 7.12
N VAL A 9 -4.44 -5.95 7.06
CA VAL A 9 -5.04 -7.09 6.35
C VAL A 9 -6.32 -7.53 7.07
N ARG A 10 -7.40 -7.76 6.29
CA ARG A 10 -8.67 -8.31 6.77
C ARG A 10 -8.59 -9.81 7.00
N TRP A 11 -9.54 -10.35 7.75
CA TRP A 11 -9.53 -11.77 8.13
C TRP A 11 -9.50 -12.72 6.93
N ARG A 12 -10.35 -12.47 5.92
CA ARG A 12 -10.44 -13.33 4.73
C ARG A 12 -9.12 -13.37 3.95
N ASP A 13 -8.51 -12.21 3.71
CA ASP A 13 -7.23 -12.11 3.02
C ASP A 13 -6.10 -12.75 3.83
N TRP A 14 -6.09 -12.55 5.16
CA TRP A 14 -5.11 -13.20 6.03
C TRP A 14 -5.25 -14.72 6.02
N GLN A 15 -6.47 -15.25 6.06
CA GLN A 15 -6.71 -16.69 5.95
C GLN A 15 -6.23 -17.25 4.61
N ARG A 16 -6.47 -16.56 3.49
CA ARG A 16 -5.95 -16.95 2.17
C ARG A 16 -4.42 -16.96 2.20
N LEU A 17 -3.80 -15.84 2.60
CA LEU A 17 -2.35 -15.72 2.66
C LEU A 17 -1.71 -16.78 3.57
N ARG A 18 -2.31 -17.09 4.72
CA ARG A 18 -1.83 -18.14 5.63
C ARG A 18 -1.97 -19.55 5.04
N ARG A 19 -3.00 -19.83 4.25
CA ARG A 19 -3.17 -21.13 3.56
C ARG A 19 -2.17 -21.29 2.42
N GLU A 20 -1.96 -20.21 1.67
CA GLU A 20 -1.01 -20.17 0.56
C GLU A 20 0.45 -20.21 1.03
N ASN A 21 0.75 -19.75 2.25
CA ASN A 21 2.11 -19.65 2.75
C ASN A 21 2.30 -20.52 4.00
N GLN A 22 3.13 -21.56 3.89
CA GLN A 22 3.48 -22.41 5.04
C GLN A 22 4.29 -21.61 6.08
N ILE A 23 3.68 -21.30 7.22
CA ILE A 23 4.31 -20.58 8.33
C ILE A 23 5.06 -21.56 9.23
N ALA A 24 6.40 -21.41 9.29
CA ALA A 24 7.22 -22.21 10.20
C ALA A 24 6.84 -21.98 11.67
N LEU A 25 6.94 -23.02 12.51
CA LEU A 25 6.59 -22.99 13.93
C LEU A 25 7.22 -21.81 14.69
N ARG A 26 8.48 -21.48 14.40
CA ARG A 26 9.19 -20.34 15.00
C ARG A 26 8.49 -18.97 14.81
N TYR A 27 7.61 -18.85 13.81
CA TYR A 27 6.87 -17.62 13.50
C TYR A 27 5.39 -17.68 13.92
N TRP A 28 4.95 -18.76 14.59
CA TRP A 28 3.58 -18.87 15.08
C TRP A 28 3.15 -17.73 16.00
N PRO A 29 3.98 -17.23 16.94
CA PRO A 29 3.58 -16.07 17.76
C PRO A 29 3.21 -14.85 16.90
N ARG A 30 3.95 -14.60 15.82
CA ARG A 30 3.64 -13.52 14.86
C ARG A 30 2.37 -13.81 14.06
N SER A 31 2.19 -15.07 13.64
CA SER A 31 0.98 -15.50 12.94
C SER A 31 -0.28 -15.37 13.81
N ILE A 32 -0.21 -15.72 15.09
CA ILE A 32 -1.33 -15.60 16.03
C ILE A 32 -1.65 -14.13 16.26
N PHE A 33 -0.62 -13.30 16.50
CA PHE A 33 -0.79 -11.86 16.62
C PHE A 33 -1.43 -11.26 15.36
N GLN A 34 -0.97 -11.63 14.17
CA GLN A 34 -1.56 -11.19 12.91
C GLN A 34 -3.01 -11.67 12.74
N THR A 35 -3.34 -12.89 13.18
CA THR A 35 -4.73 -13.37 13.23
C THR A 35 -5.61 -12.46 14.08
N LEU A 36 -5.20 -12.15 15.31
CA LEU A 36 -5.95 -11.27 16.21
C LEU A 36 -6.12 -9.87 15.61
N LEU A 37 -5.06 -9.31 15.02
CA LEU A 37 -5.13 -8.03 14.31
C LEU A 37 -6.12 -8.08 13.13
N SER A 38 -6.10 -9.14 12.33
CA SER A 38 -6.98 -9.26 11.16
C SER A 38 -8.46 -9.37 11.51
N LEU A 39 -8.79 -10.01 12.66
CA LEU A 39 -10.15 -10.04 13.19
C LEU A 39 -10.61 -8.65 13.65
N ARG A 40 -9.73 -7.89 14.31
CA ARG A 40 -10.01 -6.49 14.68
C ARG A 40 -10.21 -5.63 13.44
N ASN A 41 -9.36 -5.80 12.42
CA ASN A 41 -9.44 -5.05 11.17
C ASN A 41 -10.76 -5.30 10.44
N GLU A 42 -11.33 -6.50 10.55
CA GLU A 42 -12.65 -6.81 9.98
C GLU A 42 -13.74 -5.89 10.55
N SER A 43 -13.73 -5.66 11.87
CA SER A 43 -14.67 -4.74 12.53
C SER A 43 -14.45 -3.29 12.12
N LEU A 44 -13.19 -2.86 11.98
CA LEU A 44 -12.86 -1.51 11.52
C LEU A 44 -13.25 -1.29 10.05
N ALA A 45 -13.05 -2.29 9.19
CA ALA A 45 -13.36 -2.21 7.77
C ALA A 45 -14.86 -2.05 7.51
N LYS A 46 -15.72 -2.68 8.32
CA LYS A 46 -17.19 -2.54 8.22
C LYS A 46 -17.67 -1.09 8.32
N LEU A 47 -16.93 -0.22 9.00
CA LEU A 47 -17.25 1.21 9.07
C LEU A 47 -17.14 1.88 7.70
N ASP A 48 -16.16 1.46 6.89
CA ASP A 48 -15.90 1.99 5.56
C ASP A 48 -16.67 1.23 4.47
N ASP A 49 -16.99 -0.06 4.68
CA ASP A 49 -17.72 -0.90 3.71
C ASP A 49 -19.10 -0.31 3.34
N SER A 50 -19.67 0.58 4.17
CA SER A 50 -20.93 1.28 3.88
C SER A 50 -20.78 2.46 2.90
N VAL A 51 -19.55 2.84 2.54
CA VAL A 51 -19.28 3.99 1.67
C VAL A 51 -19.23 3.50 0.24
N ASP A 52 -20.15 3.99 -0.59
CA ASP A 52 -20.12 3.71 -2.01
C ASP A 52 -18.96 4.46 -2.69
N LEU A 53 -18.10 3.71 -3.38
CA LEU A 53 -16.97 4.24 -4.13
C LEU A 53 -17.25 4.27 -5.64
N THR A 54 -18.40 3.80 -6.10
CA THR A 54 -18.71 3.65 -7.52
C THR A 54 -18.73 4.99 -8.26
N GLU A 55 -19.30 6.02 -7.64
CA GLU A 55 -19.43 7.38 -8.19
C GLU A 55 -18.17 8.25 -7.98
N VAL A 56 -17.18 7.76 -7.23
CA VAL A 56 -15.96 8.53 -6.95
C VAL A 56 -15.10 8.54 -8.20
N GLN A 57 -14.98 9.71 -8.83
CA GLN A 57 -14.12 9.96 -9.98
C GLN A 57 -12.81 10.61 -9.52
N PRO A 58 -11.67 9.89 -9.53
CA PRO A 58 -10.37 10.46 -9.22
C PRO A 58 -9.93 11.45 -10.30
N GLU A 59 -9.38 12.59 -9.89
CA GLU A 59 -8.57 13.39 -10.79
C GLU A 59 -7.31 12.60 -11.23
N PRO A 60 -6.71 12.93 -12.40
CA PRO A 60 -5.57 12.20 -12.92
C PRO A 60 -4.40 12.14 -11.92
N PRO A 61 -4.04 10.94 -11.42
CA PRO A 61 -3.00 10.79 -10.42
C PRO A 61 -1.61 11.05 -11.01
N ILE A 62 -0.71 11.52 -10.15
CA ILE A 62 0.72 11.68 -10.43
C ILE A 62 1.45 10.48 -9.80
N PHE A 63 2.08 9.66 -10.63
CA PHE A 63 2.91 8.55 -10.17
C PHE A 63 4.38 8.94 -10.13
N ILE A 64 4.99 8.88 -8.95
CA ILE A 64 6.44 8.96 -8.78
C ILE A 64 7.03 7.58 -9.06
N LEU A 65 7.86 7.51 -10.11
CA LEU A 65 8.56 6.32 -10.56
C LEU A 65 10.05 6.41 -10.24
N GLY A 66 10.69 5.24 -10.16
CA GLY A 66 12.13 5.11 -9.95
C GLY A 66 12.46 3.84 -9.19
N HIS A 67 13.69 3.38 -9.34
CA HIS A 67 14.19 2.22 -8.60
C HIS A 67 14.21 2.47 -7.09
N TRP A 68 14.14 1.41 -6.27
CA TRP A 68 14.42 1.55 -4.84
C TRP A 68 15.79 2.24 -4.65
N ARG A 69 15.87 3.12 -3.64
CA ARG A 69 17.07 3.89 -3.28
C ARG A 69 17.49 5.00 -4.28
N SER A 70 16.64 5.38 -5.23
CA SER A 70 16.89 6.54 -6.11
C SER A 70 16.49 7.90 -5.53
N GLY A 71 15.93 7.94 -4.31
CA GLY A 71 15.46 9.19 -3.68
C GLY A 71 13.96 9.46 -3.81
N THR A 72 13.16 8.46 -4.25
CA THR A 72 11.71 8.64 -4.50
C THR A 72 10.94 9.06 -3.25
N THR A 73 11.34 8.60 -2.06
CA THR A 73 10.73 9.06 -0.81
C THR A 73 10.97 10.55 -0.57
N HIS A 74 12.17 11.05 -0.83
CA HIS A 74 12.45 12.47 -0.62
C HIS A 74 11.61 13.33 -1.58
N LEU A 75 11.55 12.95 -2.86
CA LEU A 75 10.70 13.62 -3.83
C LEU A 75 9.21 13.59 -3.43
N GLN A 76 8.71 12.45 -2.94
CA GLN A 76 7.32 12.35 -2.48
C GLN A 76 7.04 13.32 -1.33
N TYR A 77 7.96 13.45 -0.37
CA TYR A 77 7.79 14.36 0.75
C TYR A 77 7.78 15.83 0.31
N LEU A 78 8.63 16.19 -0.65
CA LEU A 78 8.67 17.53 -1.24
C LEU A 78 7.36 17.86 -1.96
N LEU A 79 6.90 16.99 -2.87
CA LEU A 79 5.67 17.21 -3.61
C LEU A 79 4.43 17.19 -2.72
N ALA A 80 4.45 16.42 -1.63
CA ALA A 80 3.37 16.42 -0.64
C ALA A 80 3.26 17.72 0.19
N GLN A 81 4.20 18.66 0.08
CA GLN A 81 4.06 19.99 0.68
C GLN A 81 3.11 20.89 -0.13
N ASP A 82 2.84 20.56 -1.39
CA ASP A 82 1.94 21.34 -2.23
C ASP A 82 0.48 21.14 -1.77
N PRO A 83 -0.22 22.19 -1.30
CA PRO A 83 -1.58 22.08 -0.81
C PRO A 83 -2.61 21.83 -1.94
N SER A 84 -2.21 21.88 -3.22
CA SER A 84 -3.06 21.46 -4.34
C SER A 84 -3.02 19.95 -4.59
N LEU A 85 -2.10 19.22 -3.94
CA LEU A 85 -1.90 17.79 -4.15
C LEU A 85 -2.18 16.98 -2.88
N GLY A 86 -2.63 15.74 -3.07
CA GLY A 86 -2.99 14.81 -2.00
C GLY A 86 -2.03 13.63 -1.97
N ALA A 87 -1.40 13.36 -0.83
CA ALA A 87 -0.54 12.20 -0.68
C ALA A 87 -1.12 11.27 0.40
N PRO A 88 -1.41 9.99 0.09
CA PRO A 88 -1.88 9.08 1.11
C PRO A 88 -0.80 8.90 2.16
N ASN A 89 -1.18 9.02 3.43
CA ASN A 89 -0.24 8.88 4.53
C ASN A 89 0.00 7.41 4.89
N ASN A 90 0.97 7.16 5.76
CA ASN A 90 1.30 5.80 6.20
C ASN A 90 0.12 5.06 6.82
N TYR A 91 -0.76 5.73 7.56
CA TYR A 91 -1.95 5.08 8.10
C TYR A 91 -2.87 4.58 6.99
N GLN A 92 -3.17 5.44 6.02
CA GLN A 92 -4.01 5.14 4.87
C GLN A 92 -3.42 4.03 3.99
N CYS A 93 -2.10 4.00 3.82
CA CYS A 93 -1.42 2.93 3.11
C CYS A 93 -1.38 1.62 3.90
N CYS A 94 -1.36 1.64 5.23
CA CYS A 94 -1.31 0.43 6.04
C CYS A 94 -2.69 -0.16 6.34
N PHE A 95 -3.73 0.66 6.37
CA PHE A 95 -5.11 0.30 6.69
C PHE A 95 -6.10 0.74 5.60
N PRO A 96 -5.89 0.35 4.32
CA PRO A 96 -6.72 0.81 3.21
C PRO A 96 -8.20 0.39 3.36
N ASN A 97 -8.46 -0.72 4.04
CA ASN A 97 -9.83 -1.21 4.28
C ASN A 97 -10.64 -0.33 5.24
N SER A 98 -10.02 0.47 6.10
CA SER A 98 -10.71 1.22 7.16
C SER A 98 -10.31 2.70 7.26
N CYS A 99 -9.51 3.20 6.32
CA CYS A 99 -8.88 4.51 6.45
C CYS A 99 -9.83 5.72 6.38
N LEU A 100 -11.08 5.58 5.91
CA LEU A 100 -12.01 6.72 5.81
C LEU A 100 -12.49 7.17 7.19
N LYS A 101 -12.90 6.24 8.06
CA LYS A 101 -13.53 6.58 9.35
C LYS A 101 -12.70 6.24 10.57
N SER A 102 -11.77 5.28 10.47
CA SER A 102 -11.04 4.79 11.65
C SER A 102 -9.78 5.59 11.99
N GLU A 103 -9.27 6.42 11.08
CA GLU A 103 -7.94 7.04 11.21
C GLU A 103 -7.76 7.87 12.48
N ALA A 104 -8.71 8.75 12.81
CA ALA A 104 -8.57 9.64 13.97
C ALA A 104 -8.40 8.86 15.29
N LEU A 105 -9.23 7.82 15.51
CA LEU A 105 -9.22 7.04 16.75
C LEU A 105 -8.13 5.96 16.72
N HIS A 106 -8.13 5.11 15.69
CA HIS A 106 -7.22 3.98 15.62
C HIS A 106 -5.78 4.42 15.32
N GLY A 107 -5.60 5.43 14.46
CA GLY A 107 -4.30 6.05 14.21
C GLY A 107 -3.71 6.66 15.49
N GLY A 108 -4.53 7.37 16.28
CA GLY A 108 -4.10 7.91 17.58
C GLY A 108 -3.63 6.84 18.57
N GLN A 109 -4.33 5.70 18.64
CA GLN A 109 -3.91 4.56 19.47
C GLN A 109 -2.60 3.93 18.98
N LEU A 110 -2.43 3.81 17.66
CA LEU A 110 -1.25 3.21 17.06
C LEU A 110 -0.02 4.11 17.13
N ALA A 111 -0.19 5.44 17.10
CA ALA A 111 0.90 6.42 16.99
C ALA A 111 1.99 6.20 18.05
N ARG A 112 1.62 5.81 19.27
CA ARG A 112 2.55 5.54 20.39
C ARG A 112 3.49 4.35 20.16
N TRP A 113 3.13 3.47 19.22
CA TRP A 113 3.85 2.22 18.95
C TRP A 113 4.67 2.26 17.67
N VAL A 114 4.55 3.34 16.89
CA VAL A 114 5.25 3.54 15.63
C VAL A 114 6.62 4.17 15.90
N PRO A 115 7.73 3.56 15.43
CA PRO A 115 9.05 4.18 15.56
C PRO A 115 9.10 5.51 14.80
N ALA A 116 9.62 6.56 15.41
CA ALA A 116 9.74 7.89 14.80
C ALA A 116 10.69 7.94 13.58
N ARG A 117 11.52 6.92 13.38
CA ARG A 117 12.45 6.81 12.25
C ARG A 117 12.37 5.44 11.59
N ARG A 118 12.57 5.39 10.27
CA ARG A 118 12.59 4.15 9.50
C ARG A 118 13.89 3.39 9.74
N LEU A 119 13.79 2.07 9.92
CA LEU A 119 14.95 1.21 10.15
C LEU A 119 15.91 1.16 8.95
N GLN A 120 15.38 1.30 7.73
CA GLN A 120 16.13 1.12 6.49
C GLN A 120 17.02 2.32 6.10
N ASP A 121 16.64 3.54 6.49
CA ASP A 121 17.33 4.76 6.06
C ASP A 121 17.22 5.94 7.03
N ASN A 122 16.79 5.69 8.27
CA ASN A 122 16.75 6.67 9.35
C ASN A 122 15.92 7.93 9.07
N MET A 123 15.12 7.96 7.99
CA MET A 123 14.22 9.06 7.69
C MET A 123 13.09 9.15 8.73
N ALA A 124 12.72 10.37 9.09
CA ALA A 124 11.57 10.63 9.95
C ALA A 124 10.29 10.04 9.35
N GLN A 125 9.54 9.33 10.17
CA GLN A 125 8.25 8.77 9.81
C GLN A 125 7.28 8.89 10.98
N ASN A 126 6.01 9.01 10.64
CA ASN A 126 4.91 8.75 11.55
C ASN A 126 3.72 8.25 10.71
N LEU A 127 2.55 8.13 11.31
CA LEU A 127 1.35 7.70 10.60
C LEU A 127 0.82 8.73 9.58
N GLN A 128 1.16 10.00 9.77
CA GLN A 128 0.71 11.15 8.97
C GLN A 128 1.69 11.52 7.84
N THR A 129 2.92 11.01 7.85
CA THR A 129 3.86 11.22 6.74
C THR A 129 3.42 10.46 5.48
N PRO A 130 3.75 10.95 4.27
CA PRO A 130 3.42 10.28 3.01
C PRO A 130 3.89 8.81 2.98
N GLY A 131 2.97 7.92 2.62
CA GLY A 131 3.16 6.48 2.58
C GLY A 131 3.41 5.95 1.17
N GLU A 132 3.81 4.69 1.09
CA GLU A 132 4.00 4.01 -0.19
C GLU A 132 2.75 3.22 -0.58
N SER A 133 2.22 3.46 -1.78
CA SER A 133 0.96 2.85 -2.22
C SER A 133 1.02 1.33 -2.34
N GLU A 134 2.20 0.75 -2.56
CA GLU A 134 2.39 -0.70 -2.60
C GLU A 134 2.06 -1.40 -1.26
N MET A 135 2.22 -0.67 -0.14
CA MET A 135 1.84 -1.20 1.19
C MET A 135 0.34 -1.45 1.28
N ALA A 136 -0.46 -0.61 0.61
CA ALA A 136 -1.91 -0.75 0.58
C ALA A 136 -2.32 -1.99 -0.23
N LEU A 137 -1.65 -2.22 -1.36
CA LEU A 137 -1.87 -3.43 -2.17
C LEU A 137 -1.56 -4.69 -1.36
N ALA A 138 -0.45 -4.70 -0.59
CA ALA A 138 -0.11 -5.81 0.30
C ALA A 138 -1.16 -5.99 1.42
N ALA A 139 -1.63 -4.90 2.01
CA ALA A 139 -2.66 -4.92 3.05
C ALA A 139 -4.04 -5.37 2.52
N LEU A 140 -4.33 -5.17 1.24
CA LEU A 140 -5.50 -5.73 0.56
C LEU A 140 -5.30 -7.18 0.09
N GLY A 141 -4.12 -7.75 0.33
CA GLY A 141 -3.77 -9.09 -0.16
C GLY A 141 -3.72 -9.20 -1.68
N ALA A 142 -3.59 -8.08 -2.39
CA ALA A 142 -3.53 -8.04 -3.85
C ALA A 142 -2.21 -8.63 -4.38
N PRO A 143 -2.12 -9.00 -5.66
CA PRO A 143 -0.87 -9.44 -6.28
C PRO A 143 0.19 -8.33 -6.27
N THR A 144 1.20 -8.45 -5.39
CA THR A 144 2.29 -7.49 -5.23
C THR A 144 3.61 -8.18 -4.86
N PRO A 145 4.78 -7.67 -5.32
CA PRO A 145 6.08 -8.14 -4.87
C PRO A 145 6.31 -7.92 -3.36
N TYR A 146 5.57 -7.03 -2.69
CA TYR A 146 5.77 -6.74 -1.26
C TYR A 146 5.41 -7.94 -0.36
N LEU A 147 4.59 -8.87 -0.84
CA LEU A 147 4.30 -10.12 -0.13
C LEU A 147 5.53 -11.03 -0.03
N ALA A 148 6.54 -10.88 -0.91
CA ALA A 148 7.80 -11.63 -0.82
C ALA A 148 8.55 -11.34 0.49
N TRP A 149 8.44 -10.13 1.05
CA TRP A 149 9.07 -9.78 2.32
C TRP A 149 8.36 -10.38 3.53
N ALA A 150 7.04 -10.57 3.44
CA ALA A 150 6.28 -11.27 4.48
C ALA A 150 6.45 -12.80 4.39
N PHE A 151 6.57 -13.33 3.17
CA PHE A 151 6.61 -14.76 2.88
C PHE A 151 7.82 -15.13 2.01
N PRO A 152 9.05 -15.07 2.55
CA PRO A 152 10.28 -15.24 1.76
C PRO A 152 10.42 -16.64 1.13
N ARG A 153 9.77 -17.68 1.69
CA ARG A 153 9.75 -19.03 1.08
C ARG A 153 9.06 -19.09 -0.28
N ARG A 154 8.18 -18.13 -0.56
CA ARG A 154 7.49 -17.97 -1.85
C ARG A 154 7.88 -16.66 -2.54
N ALA A 155 9.09 -16.16 -2.28
CA ALA A 155 9.54 -14.87 -2.80
C ALA A 155 9.43 -14.79 -4.34
N GLU A 156 9.93 -15.80 -5.06
CA GLU A 156 9.85 -15.86 -6.53
C GLU A 156 8.42 -15.73 -7.05
N HIS A 157 7.48 -16.47 -6.45
CA HIS A 157 6.06 -16.39 -6.80
C HIS A 157 5.48 -14.98 -6.65
N TYR A 158 5.89 -14.22 -5.63
CA TYR A 158 5.39 -12.87 -5.42
C TYR A 158 6.15 -11.82 -6.24
N LEU A 159 7.46 -12.01 -6.45
CA LEU A 159 8.30 -11.10 -7.22
C LEU A 159 7.87 -11.03 -8.70
N ARG A 160 7.28 -12.09 -9.27
CA ARG A 160 6.71 -12.04 -10.64
C ARG A 160 5.62 -10.98 -10.81
N PHE A 161 4.95 -10.58 -9.73
CA PHE A 161 3.95 -9.52 -9.75
C PHE A 161 4.55 -8.11 -9.87
N LEU A 162 5.88 -7.97 -9.93
CA LEU A 162 6.54 -6.68 -10.16
C LEU A 162 6.04 -6.01 -11.44
N SER A 163 6.10 -6.71 -12.58
CA SER A 163 5.68 -6.16 -13.88
C SER A 163 4.24 -6.52 -14.27
N LEU A 164 3.63 -7.47 -13.56
CA LEU A 164 2.32 -8.09 -13.86
C LEU A 164 2.23 -8.74 -15.25
N ARG A 165 3.35 -8.88 -15.99
CA ARG A 165 3.39 -9.51 -17.32
C ARG A 165 3.05 -11.00 -17.23
N GLU A 166 3.58 -11.66 -16.20
CA GLU A 166 3.39 -13.09 -15.92
C GLU A 166 2.17 -13.37 -15.02
N ALA A 167 1.42 -12.32 -14.65
CA ALA A 167 0.19 -12.50 -13.90
C ALA A 167 -0.90 -13.10 -14.81
N THR A 168 -1.79 -13.91 -14.25
CA THR A 168 -3.00 -14.36 -14.94
C THR A 168 -3.98 -13.19 -15.10
N ALA A 169 -5.02 -13.37 -15.93
CA ALA A 169 -6.08 -12.37 -16.06
C ALA A 169 -6.77 -12.07 -14.71
N ALA A 170 -7.06 -13.11 -13.92
CA ALA A 170 -7.66 -12.97 -12.60
C ALA A 170 -6.75 -12.22 -11.61
N GLU A 171 -5.44 -12.45 -11.67
CA GLU A 171 -4.46 -11.74 -10.82
C GLU A 171 -4.32 -10.27 -11.23
N ARG A 172 -4.22 -9.97 -12.53
CA ARG A 172 -4.22 -8.58 -13.01
C ARG A 172 -5.47 -7.84 -12.59
N GLU A 173 -6.62 -8.51 -12.68
CA GLU A 173 -7.90 -7.94 -12.29
C GLU A 173 -8.01 -7.74 -10.77
N ALA A 174 -7.46 -8.65 -9.96
CA ALA A 174 -7.37 -8.44 -8.52
C ALA A 174 -6.47 -7.25 -8.16
N TRP A 175 -5.35 -7.06 -8.86
CA TRP A 175 -4.50 -5.88 -8.72
C TRP A 175 -5.24 -4.60 -9.16
N ARG A 176 -5.96 -4.66 -10.29
CA ARG A 176 -6.75 -3.54 -10.84
C ARG A 176 -7.75 -3.01 -9.80
N ARG A 177 -8.59 -3.90 -9.28
CA ARG A 177 -9.59 -3.56 -8.25
C ARG A 177 -8.97 -3.00 -6.98
N ALA A 178 -7.83 -3.56 -6.54
CA ALA A 178 -7.14 -3.08 -5.35
C ALA A 178 -6.59 -1.65 -5.54
N MET A 179 -5.97 -1.38 -6.70
CA MET A 179 -5.47 -0.04 -7.03
C MET A 179 -6.62 0.97 -7.13
N GLU A 180 -7.69 0.65 -7.85
CA GLU A 180 -8.88 1.51 -7.97
C GLU A 180 -9.52 1.78 -6.61
N HIS A 181 -9.67 0.74 -5.77
CA HIS A 181 -10.22 0.87 -4.43
C HIS A 181 -9.40 1.85 -3.59
N CYS A 182 -8.07 1.71 -3.58
CA CYS A 182 -7.18 2.63 -2.90
C CYS A 182 -7.30 4.06 -3.41
N VAL A 183 -7.20 4.26 -4.72
CA VAL A 183 -7.27 5.59 -5.34
C VAL A 183 -8.60 6.26 -5.04
N ARG A 184 -9.73 5.59 -5.22
CA ARG A 184 -11.06 6.15 -4.93
C ARG A 184 -11.22 6.52 -3.45
N LYS A 185 -10.78 5.67 -2.52
CA LYS A 185 -10.81 6.02 -1.09
C LYS A 185 -9.95 7.25 -0.79
N TRP A 186 -8.74 7.32 -1.34
CA TRP A 186 -7.86 8.46 -1.12
C TRP A 186 -8.40 9.72 -1.79
N THR A 187 -9.09 9.63 -2.92
CA THR A 187 -9.80 10.75 -3.54
C THR A 187 -10.88 11.31 -2.62
N LEU A 188 -11.67 10.47 -1.94
CA LEU A 188 -12.67 10.94 -0.96
C LEU A 188 -12.04 11.69 0.22
N ILE A 189 -10.87 11.24 0.67
CA ILE A 189 -10.13 11.85 1.79
C ILE A 189 -9.52 13.19 1.38
N HIS A 190 -8.80 13.22 0.26
CA HIS A 190 -7.95 14.37 -0.11
C HIS A 190 -8.65 15.38 -1.03
N ARG A 191 -9.62 14.93 -1.83
CA ARG A 191 -10.43 15.75 -2.78
C ARG A 191 -9.60 16.65 -3.70
N ARG A 192 -8.55 16.08 -4.27
CA ARG A 192 -7.55 16.75 -5.13
C ARG A 192 -6.72 15.69 -5.88
N PRO A 193 -5.91 16.05 -6.90
CA PRO A 193 -5.03 15.10 -7.58
C PRO A 193 -4.09 14.40 -6.60
N LEU A 194 -4.01 13.08 -6.72
CA LEU A 194 -3.20 12.26 -5.83
C LEU A 194 -1.77 12.12 -6.35
N ILE A 195 -0.79 12.27 -5.46
CA ILE A 195 0.59 11.86 -5.71
C ILE A 195 0.81 10.48 -5.08
N LEU A 196 1.09 9.50 -5.94
CA LEU A 196 1.28 8.11 -5.55
C LEU A 196 2.70 7.69 -5.86
N LYS A 197 3.36 7.02 -4.92
CA LYS A 197 4.71 6.51 -5.08
C LYS A 197 4.75 5.04 -4.75
N SER A 198 5.34 4.26 -5.66
CA SER A 198 5.76 2.87 -5.45
C SER A 198 6.87 2.56 -6.47
N PRO A 199 8.04 2.05 -6.07
CA PRO A 199 9.07 1.64 -7.02
C PRO A 199 8.57 0.59 -8.02
N ALA A 200 7.66 -0.30 -7.60
CA ALA A 200 7.08 -1.31 -8.47
C ALA A 200 6.26 -0.71 -9.62
N ASN A 201 5.69 0.48 -9.44
CA ASN A 201 4.94 1.17 -10.50
C ASN A 201 5.81 1.51 -11.72
N THR A 202 7.14 1.60 -11.55
CA THR A 202 8.08 1.76 -12.67
C THR A 202 7.94 0.64 -13.71
N ALA A 203 7.62 -0.58 -13.26
CA ALA A 203 7.41 -1.74 -14.13
C ALA A 203 5.95 -1.91 -14.61
N ARG A 204 5.04 -1.01 -14.20
CA ARG A 204 3.58 -1.14 -14.38
C ARG A 204 2.92 0.03 -15.11
N VAL A 205 3.69 0.93 -15.71
CA VAL A 205 3.18 2.13 -16.41
C VAL A 205 2.03 1.79 -17.37
N ARG A 206 2.18 0.72 -18.18
CA ARG A 206 1.12 0.24 -19.08
C ARG A 206 -0.20 -0.02 -18.33
N TRP A 207 -0.16 -0.77 -17.24
CA TRP A 207 -1.35 -1.15 -16.48
C TRP A 207 -1.96 0.03 -15.74
N LEU A 208 -1.13 0.99 -15.32
CA LEU A 208 -1.60 2.24 -14.71
C LEU A 208 -2.32 3.13 -15.72
N LEU A 209 -1.85 3.20 -16.96
CA LEU A 209 -2.52 3.93 -18.04
C LEU A 209 -3.85 3.27 -18.46
N GLU A 210 -3.98 1.95 -18.34
CA GLU A 210 -5.26 1.26 -18.54
C GLU A 210 -6.30 1.59 -17.44
N LEU A 211 -5.85 2.03 -16.26
CA LEU A 211 -6.70 2.45 -15.15
C LEU A 211 -6.99 3.95 -15.15
N PHE A 212 -5.95 4.72 -15.45
CA PHE A 212 -5.93 6.17 -15.37
C PHE A 212 -5.26 6.71 -16.65
N PRO A 213 -6.02 6.84 -17.75
CA PRO A 213 -5.46 7.18 -19.06
C PRO A 213 -4.67 8.51 -19.07
N ASP A 214 -5.12 9.47 -18.27
CA ASP A 214 -4.50 10.80 -18.16
C ASP A 214 -3.48 10.90 -17.02
N ALA A 215 -3.07 9.77 -16.42
CA ALA A 215 -2.09 9.77 -15.34
C ALA A 215 -0.77 10.40 -15.79
N ARG A 216 -0.16 11.16 -14.88
CA ARG A 216 1.13 11.80 -15.08
C ARG A 216 2.22 11.01 -14.37
N PHE A 217 3.41 10.98 -14.94
CA PHE A 217 4.53 10.21 -14.39
C PHE A 217 5.74 11.11 -14.16
N VAL A 218 6.29 11.07 -12.95
CA VAL A 218 7.56 11.70 -12.60
C VAL A 218 8.58 10.59 -12.35
N HIS A 219 9.45 10.33 -13.31
CA HIS A 219 10.49 9.32 -13.18
C HIS A 219 11.80 9.95 -12.73
N ILE A 220 12.31 9.51 -11.57
CA ILE A 220 13.65 9.88 -11.14
C ILE A 220 14.63 8.73 -11.35
N HIS A 221 15.82 9.10 -11.78
CA HIS A 221 16.90 8.17 -12.07
C HIS A 221 18.07 8.38 -11.11
N ARG A 222 18.68 7.27 -10.70
CA ARG A 222 19.97 7.22 -10.01
C ARG A 222 20.80 6.16 -10.71
N HIS A 223 22.10 6.41 -10.83
CA HIS A 223 23.03 5.44 -11.39
C HIS A 223 22.92 4.10 -10.62
N PRO A 224 22.65 2.96 -11.29
CA PRO A 224 22.29 1.71 -10.61
C PRO A 224 23.42 1.08 -9.80
N LEU A 225 24.68 1.40 -10.14
CA LEU A 225 25.87 0.93 -9.41
C LEU A 225 26.37 1.91 -8.33
N LYS A 226 25.65 3.02 -8.08
CA LYS A 226 26.03 4.04 -7.09
C LYS A 226 24.99 4.18 -5.99
#